data_AF-A0A7Z9FDU3-F1
#
_entry.id   AF-A0A7Z9FDU3-F1
#
_cell.length_a   1.000
_cell.length_b   1.000
_cell.length_c   1.000
_cell.angle_alpha   90.00
_cell.angle_beta   90.00
_cell.angle_gamma   90.00
#
_symmetry.space_group_name_H-M   'P 1'
#
loop_
_entity.id
_entity.type
_entity.pdbx_description
1 polymer ?
#
loop_
_entity_poly.entity_id
_entity_poly.type
_entity_poly.pdbx_seq_one_letter_code
_entity_poly.pdbx_strand_id
1 'polypeptide(L)' 'MESETKHALMLFAVQKVRELYSRADGKGAILVLEPKDDTEARQIVESLPLAQLGMLSFDIYGTKPCRGFVANL' A
#
# COMPACT_ATOMS: atom_id res chain seq x y z
N MET A 1 -10.56 13.23 -1.84
CA MET A 1 -9.24 13.39 -2.49
C MET A 1 -8.23 14.04 -1.55
N GLU A 2 -8.44 15.26 -1.04
CA GLU A 2 -7.46 15.87 -0.13
C GLU A 2 -7.21 15.05 1.15
N SER A 3 -8.26 14.53 1.78
CA SER A 3 -8.17 13.64 2.96
C SER A 3 -7.41 12.35 2.65
N GLU A 4 -7.64 11.76 1.48
CA GLU A 4 -6.95 10.56 0.99
C GLU A 4 -5.45 10.79 0.90
N THR A 5 -5.06 11.89 0.24
CA THR A 5 -3.64 12.26 0.08
C THR A 5 -2.98 12.53 1.43
N LYS A 6 -3.65 13.26 2.34
CA LYS A 6 -3.12 13.52 3.69
C LYS A 6 -2.91 12.24 4.48
N HIS A 7 -3.86 11.30 4.43
CA HIS A 7 -3.75 10.03 5.14
C HIS A 7 -2.64 9.15 4.56
N ALA A 8 -2.57 9.04 3.23
CA ALA A 8 -1.49 8.31 2.55
C ALA A 8 -0.10 8.89 2.85
N LEU A 9 0.03 10.23 2.92
CA LEU A 9 1.26 10.90 3.34
C LEU A 9 1.63 10.61 4.80
N MET A 10 0.64 10.56 5.71
CA MET A 10 0.88 10.16 7.09
C MET A 10 1.39 8.73 7.17
N LEU A 11 0.76 7.79 6.46
CA LEU A 11 1.18 6.38 6.40
C LEU A 11 2.60 6.23 5.85
N PHE A 12 2.97 7.04 4.86
CA PHE A 12 4.33 7.11 4.34
C PHE A 12 5.31 7.66 5.40
N ALA A 13 4.96 8.75 6.08
CA ALA A 13 5.79 9.36 7.12
C ALA A 13 6.10 8.41 8.28
N VAL A 14 5.15 7.53 8.64
CA VAL A 14 5.33 6.51 9.69
C VAL A 14 5.86 5.17 9.17
N GLN A 15 6.37 5.13 7.93
CA GLN A 15 6.99 3.95 7.31
C GLN A 15 6.07 2.73 7.20
N LYS A 16 4.74 2.93 7.15
CA LYS A 16 3.78 1.84 6.83
C LYS A 16 3.60 1.66 5.33
N VAL A 17 3.82 2.74 4.57
CA VAL A 17 3.90 2.74 3.10
C VAL A 17 5.32 3.14 2.71
N ARG A 18 6.04 2.26 2.02
CA ARG A 18 7.39 2.53 1.53
C ARG A 18 7.39 3.27 0.20
N GLU A 19 6.47 2.92 -0.69
CA GLU A 19 6.35 3.51 -2.02
C GLU A 19 4.87 3.72 -2.36
N LEU A 20 4.57 4.79 -3.09
CA LEU A 20 3.23 5.13 -3.55
C LEU A 20 3.29 5.71 -4.96
N TYR A 21 2.53 5.10 -5.86
CA TYR A 21 2.45 5.49 -7.27
C TYR A 21 1.00 5.67 -7.70
N SER A 22 0.72 6.69 -8.51
CA SER A 22 -0.53 6.71 -9.26
C SER A 22 -0.45 5.71 -10.41
N ARG A 23 -1.52 4.95 -10.64
CA ARG A 23 -1.59 4.08 -11.82
C ARG A 23 -1.59 4.92 -13.08
N ALA A 24 -0.86 4.48 -14.10
CA ALA A 24 -0.76 5.18 -15.38
C ALA A 24 -2.12 5.32 -16.11
N ASP A 25 -3.08 4.44 -15.81
CA ASP A 25 -4.44 4.48 -16.36
C ASP A 25 -5.39 5.43 -15.57
N GLY A 26 -4.90 6.08 -14.52
CA GLY A 26 -5.67 7.00 -13.68
C GLY A 26 -6.69 6.32 -12.76
N LYS A 27 -6.73 4.99 -12.69
CA LYS A 27 -7.76 4.22 -11.95
C LYS A 27 -7.28 3.74 -10.58
N GLY A 28 -6.54 4.58 -9.86
CA GLY A 28 -6.12 4.32 -8.49
C GLY A 28 -4.61 4.40 -8.30
N ALA A 29 -4.11 3.67 -7.30
CA ALA A 29 -2.71 3.72 -6.87
C ALA A 29 -2.11 2.32 -6.71
N ILE A 30 -0.79 2.24 -6.79
CA ILE A 30 0.02 1.08 -6.38
C ILE A 30 0.80 1.50 -5.15
N LEU A 31 0.71 0.70 -4.09
CA LEU A 31 1.41 0.94 -2.84
C LEU A 31 2.33 -0.24 -2.55
N VAL A 32 3.53 0.06 -2.05
CA VAL A 32 4.38 -0.94 -1.42
C VAL A 32 4.32 -0.72 0.08
N LEU A 33 3.85 -1.74 0.80
CA LEU A 33 3.58 -1.67 2.23
C LEU A 33 4.69 -2.36 3.02
N GLU A 34 4.90 -1.91 4.26
CA GLU A 34 5.77 -2.56 5.25
C GLU A 34 4.93 -3.03 6.48
N PRO A 35 3.98 -3.96 6.29
CA PRO A 35 3.19 -4.52 7.37
C PRO A 35 3.94 -5.67 8.06
N LYS A 36 3.58 -5.94 9.31
CA LYS A 36 4.07 -7.13 10.04
C LYS A 36 3.48 -8.44 9.51
N ASP A 37 2.27 -8.39 8.95
CA ASP A 37 1.51 -9.53 8.45
C ASP A 37 0.40 -9.07 7.48
N ASP A 38 -0.28 -10.04 6.84
CA ASP A 38 -1.36 -9.79 5.90
C ASP A 38 -2.57 -9.07 6.53
N THR A 39 -2.77 -9.23 7.85
CA THR A 39 -3.87 -8.56 8.56
C THR A 39 -3.60 -7.07 8.67
N GLU A 40 -2.38 -6.69 9.07
CA GLU A 40 -1.98 -5.29 9.10
C GLU A 40 -1.94 -4.67 7.70
N ALA A 41 -1.50 -5.41 6.69
CA ALA A 41 -1.54 -4.95 5.29
C ALA A 41 -2.95 -4.51 4.90
N ARG A 42 -3.94 -5.34 5.26
CA ARG A 42 -5.35 -5.07 4.98
C ARG A 42 -5.88 -3.89 5.79
N GLN A 43 -5.54 -3.80 7.07
CA GLN A 43 -5.92 -2.67 7.93
C GLN A 43 -5.36 -1.34 7.40
N ILE A 44 -4.13 -1.32 6.89
CA ILE A 44 -3.52 -0.11 6.31
C ILE A 44 -4.37 0.39 5.13
N VAL A 45 -4.69 -0.48 4.17
CA VAL A 45 -5.46 -0.05 2.98
C VAL A 45 -6.93 0.25 3.30
N GLU A 46 -7.54 -0.48 4.24
CA GLU A 46 -8.91 -0.20 4.72
C GLU A 46 -8.99 1.09 5.56
N SER A 47 -7.87 1.58 6.10
CA SER A 47 -7.80 2.86 6.81
C SER A 47 -7.88 4.08 5.89
N LEU A 48 -7.68 3.90 4.58
CA LEU A 48 -7.75 4.99 3.62
C LEU A 48 -9.19 5.56 3.55
N PRO A 49 -9.37 6.90 3.56
CA PRO A 49 -10.70 7.51 3.50
C PRO A 49 -11.59 7.01 2.37
N LEU A 50 -11.05 6.83 1.15
CA LEU A 50 -11.82 6.30 0.02
C LEU A 50 -12.19 4.83 0.20
N ALA A 51 -11.39 4.05 0.93
CA ALA A 51 -11.70 2.68 1.31
C ALA A 51 -12.91 2.62 2.24
N GLN A 52 -12.92 3.46 3.28
CA GLN A 52 -14.00 3.55 4.26
C GLN A 52 -15.33 3.99 3.62
N LEU A 53 -15.26 4.73 2.52
CA LEU A 53 -16.40 5.12 1.70
C LEU A 53 -16.84 4.04 0.70
N GLY A 54 -16.17 2.87 0.67
CA GLY A 54 -16.48 1.79 -0.27
C GLY A 54 -16.12 2.10 -1.73
N MET A 55 -15.24 3.07 -1.97
CA MET A 55 -14.89 3.56 -3.32
C MET A 55 -13.65 2.87 -3.90
N LEU A 56 -12.95 2.06 -3.12
CA LEU A 56 -11.75 1.35 -3.53
C LEU A 56 -11.97 -0.17 -3.48
N SER A 57 -11.40 -0.86 -4.46
CA SER A 57 -11.13 -2.29 -4.39
C SER A 57 -9.62 -2.52 -4.22
N PHE A 58 -9.25 -3.60 -3.55
CA PHE A 58 -7.85 -3.91 -3.25
C PHE A 58 -7.50 -5.32 -3.68
N ASP A 59 -6.37 -5.43 -4.38
CA ASP A 59 -5.64 -6.67 -4.55
C ASP A 59 -4.36 -6.57 -3.72
N ILE A 60 -4.17 -7.51 -2.78
CA ILE A 60 -3.04 -7.52 -1.85
C ILE A 60 -2.26 -8.80 -2.09
N TYR A 61 -0.96 -8.65 -2.36
CA TYR A 61 -0.07 -9.78 -2.62
C TYR A 61 1.15 -9.70 -1.70
N GLY A 62 1.36 -10.74 -0.91
CA GLY A 62 2.58 -10.89 -0.11
C GLY A 62 3.81 -11.06 -1.00
N THR A 63 4.94 -10.50 -0.58
CA THR A 63 6.21 -10.63 -1.30
C THR A 63 7.22 -11.43 -0.48
N LYS A 64 8.17 -12.04 -1.17
CA LYS A 64 9.36 -12.65 -0.57
C LYS A 64 10.59 -12.09 -1.28
N PRO A 65 11.76 -12.09 -0.63
CA PRO A 65 13.01 -11.76 -1.31
C PRO A 65 13.14 -12.54 -2.62
N CYS A 66 13.61 -11.87 -3.67
CA CYS A 66 13.82 -12.51 -4.96
C CYS A 66 14.80 -13.69 -4.78
N ARG A 67 14.37 -14.90 -5.17
CA ARG A 67 15.18 -16.12 -5.02
C ARG A 67 16.56 -15.98 -5.66
N GLY A 68 16.65 -15.34 -6.82
CA GLY A 68 17.92 -15.09 -7.50
C GLY A 68 18.85 -14.17 -6.72
N PHE A 69 18.32 -13.23 -5.94
CA PHE A 69 19.15 -12.34 -5.12
C PHE A 69 19.64 -13.09 -3.87
N VAL A 70 18.75 -13.81 -3.17
CA VAL A 70 19.14 -14.59 -1.99
C VAL A 70 20.19 -15.65 -2.32
N ALA A 71 20.10 -16.29 -3.49
CA ALA A 71 21.04 -17.33 -3.89
C ALA A 71 22.43 -16.82 -4.30
N ASN A 72 22.59 -15.51 -4.53
CA ASN A 72 23.83 -14.92 -5.07
C ASN A 72 24.34 -13.73 -4.23
N LEU A 73 23.80 -13.53 -3.03
CA LEU A 73 24.30 -12.61 -2.01
C LEU A 73 25.23 -13.32 -1.04
#